data_AF-A0A0P8XVH5-F1
#
_entry.id   AF-A0A0P8XVH5-F1
#
_cell.length_a   1.000
_cell.length_b   1.000
_cell.length_c   1.000
_cell.angle_alpha   90.00
_cell.angle_beta   90.00
_cell.angle_gamma   90.00
#
_symmetry.space_group_name_H-M   'P 1'
#
loop_
_entity.id
_entity.type
_entity.pdbx_description
1 polymer ?
#
loop_
_entity_poly.entity_id
_entity_poly.type
_entity_poly.pdbx_seq_one_letter_code
_entity_poly.pdbx_strand_id
1 'polypeptide(L)'
;MCFCPTIGLKITVILLVAISATLNCLDFIEDFYNILNIGSNVILLSVSMTIDLVCIGFAFAGVYALYFEKIRMFQVFLLELIAYCLCKLILWIICGNLLGELNTLVTHLWFQLSMLGTLFCMIGTTLLCMRFHEISEEEV
;
A
#
# COMPACT_ATOMS: atom_id res chain seq x y z
N MET A 1 -2.07 17.73 27.13
CA MET A 1 -2.97 18.42 26.16
C MET A 1 -2.22 18.71 24.86
N CYS A 2 -2.23 17.79 23.91
CA CYS A 2 -1.71 17.94 22.54
C CYS A 2 -2.66 17.20 21.57
N PHE A 3 -3.95 17.51 21.63
CA PHE A 3 -4.97 16.84 20.81
C PHE A 3 -4.92 17.24 19.32
N CYS A 4 -4.46 18.46 19.01
CA CYS A 4 -4.34 18.96 17.63
C CYS A 4 -3.40 18.16 16.71
N PRO A 5 -2.15 17.80 17.10
CA PRO A 5 -1.27 17.06 16.22
C PRO A 5 -1.80 15.65 15.88
N THR A 6 -2.47 14.99 16.82
CA THR A 6 -2.99 13.62 16.61
C THR A 6 -4.15 13.59 15.63
N ILE A 7 -5.07 14.57 15.70
CA ILE A 7 -6.18 14.68 14.75
C ILE A 7 -5.65 15.01 13.34
N GLY A 8 -4.70 15.96 13.24
CA GLY A 8 -4.05 16.30 11.97
C GLY A 8 -3.33 15.11 11.33
N LEU A 9 -2.66 14.29 12.14
CA LEU A 9 -1.99 13.07 11.69
C LEU A 9 -2.98 12.02 11.19
N LYS A 10 -4.10 11.80 11.91
CA LYS A 10 -5.18 10.90 11.48
C LYS A 10 -5.73 11.29 10.11
N ILE A 11 -6.06 12.57 9.90
CA ILE A 11 -6.59 13.09 8.62
C ILE A 11 -5.57 12.87 7.50
N THR A 12 -4.30 13.20 7.76
CA THR A 12 -3.21 13.00 6.79
C THR A 12 -3.06 11.54 6.40
N VAL A 13 -3.11 10.61 7.35
CA VAL A 13 -3.03 9.17 7.07
C VAL A 13 -4.24 8.69 6.27
N ILE A 14 -5.45 9.12 6.58
CA ILE A 14 -6.65 8.76 5.80
C ILE A 14 -6.52 9.21 4.35
N LEU A 15 -6.02 10.44 4.13
CA LEU A 15 -5.75 10.95 2.77
C LEU A 15 -4.67 10.12 2.06
N LEU A 16 -3.58 9.77 2.76
CA LEU A 16 -2.53 8.92 2.20
C LEU A 16 -3.04 7.54 1.83
N VAL A 17 -3.87 6.91 2.67
CA VAL A 17 -4.50 5.62 2.38
C VAL A 17 -5.41 5.72 1.15
N ALA A 18 -6.20 6.78 1.03
CA ALA A 18 -7.07 6.99 -0.12
C ALA A 18 -6.29 7.21 -1.43
N ILE A 19 -5.22 8.01 -1.39
CA ILE A 19 -4.33 8.22 -2.53
C ILE A 19 -3.65 6.89 -2.91
N SER A 20 -3.12 6.17 -1.93
CA SER A 20 -2.46 4.88 -2.15
C SER A 20 -3.42 3.85 -2.76
N ALA A 21 -4.66 3.76 -2.27
CA ALA A 21 -5.67 2.87 -2.82
C ALA A 21 -6.02 3.25 -4.27
N THR A 22 -6.12 4.56 -4.57
CA THR A 22 -6.36 5.04 -5.93
C THR A 22 -5.22 4.64 -6.87
N LEU A 23 -3.97 4.79 -6.44
CA LEU A 23 -2.80 4.39 -7.23
C LEU A 23 -2.76 2.87 -7.46
N ASN A 24 -3.06 2.06 -6.43
CA ASN A 24 -3.15 0.60 -6.56
C ASN A 24 -4.29 0.19 -7.51
N CYS A 25 -5.41 0.92 -7.53
CA CYS A 25 -6.48 0.68 -8.50
C CYS A 25 -6.03 0.97 -9.94
N LEU A 26 -5.25 2.04 -10.15
CA LEU A 26 -4.74 2.39 -11.48
C LEU A 26 -3.71 1.36 -11.98
N ASP A 27 -2.82 0.91 -11.09
CA ASP A 27 -1.88 -0.19 -11.35
C ASP A 27 -2.62 -1.47 -11.76
N PHE A 28 -3.65 -1.86 -10.99
CA PHE A 28 -4.50 -3.00 -11.30
C PHE A 28 -5.19 -2.90 -12.67
N ILE A 29 -5.69 -1.71 -13.04
CA ILE A 29 -6.36 -1.49 -14.33
C ILE A 29 -5.35 -1.61 -15.49
N GLU A 30 -4.16 -1.05 -15.33
CA GLU A 30 -3.10 -1.13 -16.33
C GLU A 30 -2.62 -2.58 -16.51
N ASP A 31 -2.41 -3.31 -15.41
CA ASP A 31 -2.07 -4.73 -15.45
C ASP A 31 -3.17 -5.55 -16.15
N PHE A 32 -4.45 -5.28 -15.86
CA PHE A 32 -5.56 -5.94 -16.54
C PHE A 32 -5.59 -5.65 -18.05
N TYR A 33 -5.35 -4.40 -18.43
CA TYR A 33 -5.28 -3.98 -19.84
C TYR A 33 -4.12 -4.68 -20.58
N ASN A 34 -2.96 -4.79 -19.93
CA ASN A 34 -1.79 -5.47 -20.48
C ASN A 34 -2.01 -6.98 -20.66
N ILE A 35 -2.72 -7.64 -19.73
CA ILE A 35 -3.13 -9.05 -19.89
C ILE A 35 -4.02 -9.21 -21.13
N LEU A 36 -5.04 -8.36 -21.30
CA LEU A 36 -6.02 -8.49 -22.37
C LEU A 36 -5.44 -8.22 -23.77
N ASN A 37 -4.56 -7.23 -23.90
CA ASN A 37 -4.09 -6.78 -25.21
C ASN A 37 -2.80 -7.45 -25.68
N ILE A 38 -1.91 -7.79 -24.76
CA ILE A 38 -0.54 -8.19 -25.10
C ILE A 38 -0.37 -9.70 -24.94
N GLY A 39 -1.25 -10.38 -24.19
CA GLY A 39 -1.24 -11.83 -24.00
C GLY A 39 0.05 -12.37 -23.38
N SER A 40 0.92 -11.47 -22.89
CA SER A 40 2.28 -11.75 -22.47
C SER A 40 2.34 -11.86 -20.96
N ASN A 41 2.97 -12.93 -20.46
CA ASN A 41 3.29 -13.14 -19.05
C ASN A 41 2.12 -12.96 -18.07
N VAL A 42 0.96 -13.53 -18.45
CA VAL A 42 -0.28 -13.56 -17.67
C VAL A 42 -0.04 -13.93 -16.21
N ILE A 43 0.89 -14.85 -15.94
CA ILE A 43 1.22 -15.28 -14.58
C ILE A 43 1.76 -14.12 -13.75
N LEU A 44 2.72 -13.35 -14.26
CA LEU A 44 3.37 -12.29 -13.48
C LEU A 44 2.43 -11.10 -13.23
N LEU A 45 1.68 -10.70 -14.26
CA LEU A 45 0.68 -9.65 -14.13
C LEU A 45 -0.47 -10.09 -13.22
N SER A 46 -0.90 -11.36 -13.29
CA SER A 46 -1.94 -11.86 -12.37
C SER A 46 -1.49 -11.84 -10.90
N VAL A 47 -0.21 -12.08 -10.64
CA VAL A 47 0.38 -11.97 -9.30
C VAL A 47 0.39 -10.51 -8.84
N SER A 48 0.83 -9.58 -9.69
CA SER A 48 0.79 -8.13 -9.40
C SER A 48 -0.64 -7.65 -9.09
N MET A 49 -1.61 -7.98 -9.95
CA MET A 49 -3.04 -7.69 -9.72
C MET A 49 -3.57 -8.27 -8.41
N THR A 50 -3.17 -9.49 -8.05
CA THR A 50 -3.59 -10.13 -6.80
C THR A 50 -3.06 -9.35 -5.60
N ILE A 51 -1.79 -8.93 -5.65
CA ILE A 51 -1.16 -8.14 -4.60
C ILE A 51 -1.87 -6.78 -4.46
N ASP A 52 -2.21 -6.12 -5.56
CA ASP A 52 -2.92 -4.84 -5.57
C ASP A 52 -4.33 -4.95 -4.99
N LEU A 53 -5.07 -6.00 -5.38
CA LEU A 53 -6.42 -6.25 -4.91
C LEU A 53 -6.46 -6.54 -3.41
N VAL A 54 -5.48 -7.30 -2.90
CA VAL A 54 -5.32 -7.54 -1.46
C VAL A 54 -5.07 -6.21 -0.74
N CYS A 55 -4.16 -5.39 -1.24
CA CYS A 55 -3.84 -4.11 -0.62
C CYS A 55 -5.01 -3.14 -0.59
N ILE A 56 -5.79 -3.06 -1.68
CA ILE A 56 -7.02 -2.28 -1.73
C ILE A 56 -8.02 -2.78 -0.68
N GLY A 57 -8.18 -4.10 -0.53
CA GLY A 57 -9.04 -4.69 0.50
C GLY A 57 -8.63 -4.30 1.92
N PHE A 58 -7.34 -4.36 2.22
CA PHE A 58 -6.80 -3.96 3.53
C PHE A 58 -6.82 -2.45 3.76
N ALA A 59 -6.75 -1.62 2.72
CA ALA A 59 -6.91 -0.17 2.84
C ALA A 59 -8.28 0.20 3.45
N PHE A 60 -9.36 -0.47 3.06
CA PHE A 60 -10.67 -0.28 3.69
C PHE A 60 -10.66 -0.67 5.17
N ALA A 61 -10.00 -1.78 5.51
CA ALA A 61 -9.83 -2.20 6.90
C ALA A 61 -8.98 -1.21 7.71
N GLY A 62 -7.96 -0.59 7.11
CA GLY A 62 -7.14 0.45 7.71
C GLY A 62 -7.94 1.73 8.02
N VAL A 63 -8.78 2.19 7.09
CA VAL A 63 -9.69 3.33 7.34
C VAL A 63 -10.72 2.99 8.43
N TYR A 64 -11.28 1.79 8.40
CA TYR A 64 -12.20 1.32 9.44
C TYR A 64 -11.51 1.29 10.82
N ALA A 65 -10.28 0.76 10.89
CA ALA A 65 -9.50 0.70 12.13
C ALA A 65 -9.24 2.10 12.71
N LEU A 66 -8.97 3.10 11.86
CA LEU A 66 -8.80 4.48 12.28
C LEU A 66 -10.08 5.11 12.82
N TYR A 67 -11.24 4.82 12.20
CA TYR A 67 -12.51 5.36 12.65
C TYR A 67 -12.96 4.77 13.99
N PHE A 68 -12.77 3.46 14.20
CA PHE A 68 -13.14 2.76 15.43
C PHE A 68 -12.02 2.71 16.48
N GLU A 69 -10.92 3.44 16.25
CA GLU A 69 -9.74 3.52 17.13
C GLU A 69 -9.20 2.13 17.56
N LYS A 70 -9.27 1.16 16.64
CA LYS A 70 -8.80 -0.21 16.88
C LYS A 70 -7.31 -0.31 16.55
N ILE A 71 -6.46 0.08 17.51
CA ILE A 71 -4.98 0.11 17.37
C ILE A 71 -4.42 -1.22 16.84
N ARG A 72 -4.92 -2.37 17.32
CA ARG A 72 -4.47 -3.69 16.83
C ARG A 72 -4.76 -3.92 15.34
N MET A 73 -5.93 -3.51 14.84
CA MET A 73 -6.26 -3.63 13.42
C MET A 73 -5.37 -2.70 12.57
N PHE A 74 -5.02 -1.54 13.12
CA PHE A 74 -4.13 -0.58 12.47
C PHE A 74 -2.68 -1.09 12.38
N GLN A 75 -2.19 -1.80 13.41
CA GLN A 75 -0.90 -2.49 13.36
C GLN A 75 -0.86 -3.63 12.33
N VAL A 76 -1.96 -4.38 12.18
CA VAL A 76 -2.08 -5.40 11.13
C VAL A 76 -2.04 -4.75 9.74
N PHE A 77 -2.72 -3.62 9.57
CA PHE A 77 -2.64 -2.85 8.32
C PHE A 77 -1.22 -2.38 8.01
N LEU A 78 -0.46 -1.91 9.01
CA LEU A 78 0.96 -1.57 8.81
C LEU A 78 1.80 -2.76 8.33
N LEU A 79 1.58 -3.94 8.93
CA LEU A 79 2.29 -5.15 8.54
C LEU A 79 1.94 -5.59 7.11
N GLU A 80 0.68 -5.40 6.71
CA GLU A 80 0.23 -5.65 5.34
C GLU A 80 0.91 -4.70 4.34
N LEU A 81 0.99 -3.41 4.62
CA LEU A 81 1.72 -2.45 3.77
C LEU A 81 3.20 -2.86 3.59
N ILE A 82 3.84 -3.35 4.66
CA ILE A 82 5.22 -3.84 4.59
C ILE A 82 5.30 -5.07 3.68
N ALA A 83 4.40 -6.04 3.86
CA ALA A 83 4.35 -7.24 3.03
C ALA A 83 4.09 -6.89 1.55
N TYR A 84 3.17 -5.96 1.27
CA TYR A 84 2.88 -5.45 -0.06
C TYR A 84 4.15 -4.86 -0.72
N CYS A 85 4.84 -3.95 -0.04
CA CYS A 85 6.06 -3.34 -0.58
C CYS A 85 7.14 -4.38 -0.86
N LEU A 86 7.33 -5.37 0.03
CA LEU A 86 8.28 -6.46 -0.19
C LEU A 86 7.90 -7.30 -1.42
N CYS A 87 6.64 -7.66 -1.59
CA CYS A 87 6.15 -8.41 -2.75
C CYS A 87 6.35 -7.64 -4.07
N LYS A 88 6.01 -6.34 -4.11
CA LYS A 88 6.25 -5.48 -5.28
C LYS A 88 7.75 -5.31 -5.57
N LEU A 89 8.59 -5.15 -4.55
CA LEU A 89 10.06 -5.10 -4.74
C LEU A 89 10.62 -6.40 -5.32
N ILE A 90 10.15 -7.56 -4.83
CA ILE A 90 10.55 -8.86 -5.37
C ILE A 90 10.12 -8.99 -6.84
N LEU A 91 8.88 -8.61 -7.18
CA LEU A 91 8.42 -8.57 -8.57
C LEU A 91 9.29 -7.68 -9.44
N TRP A 92 9.66 -6.50 -8.94
CA TRP A 92 10.53 -5.57 -9.66
C TRP A 92 11.90 -6.19 -9.94
N ILE A 93 12.54 -6.81 -8.94
CA ILE A 93 13.84 -7.45 -9.08
C ILE A 93 13.77 -8.61 -10.07
N ILE A 94 12.72 -9.45 -10.00
CA ILE A 94 12.53 -10.58 -10.91
C ILE A 94 12.35 -10.08 -12.35
N CYS A 95 11.52 -9.05 -12.57
CA CYS A 95 11.32 -8.47 -13.90
C CYS A 95 12.60 -7.84 -14.45
N GLY A 96 13.32 -7.09 -13.62
CA GLY A 96 14.52 -6.38 -14.04
C GLY A 96 15.71 -7.30 -14.35
N ASN A 97 15.84 -8.42 -13.63
CA ASN A 97 17.04 -9.25 -13.70
C ASN A 97 16.86 -10.54 -14.53
N LEU A 98 15.67 -11.15 -14.55
CA LEU A 98 15.44 -12.40 -15.27
C LEU A 98 14.90 -12.20 -16.68
N LEU A 99 14.12 -11.15 -16.91
CA LEU A 99 13.37 -10.96 -18.15
C LEU A 99 13.41 -9.50 -18.60
N GLY A 100 14.58 -9.02 -19.06
CA GLY A 100 14.79 -7.61 -19.42
C GLY A 100 13.74 -6.99 -20.38
N GLU A 101 13.07 -7.79 -21.23
CA GLU A 101 11.95 -7.34 -22.08
C GLU A 101 10.62 -7.17 -21.33
N LEU A 102 10.39 -7.85 -20.21
CA LEU A 102 9.22 -7.65 -19.33
C LEU A 102 9.34 -6.40 -18.45
N ASN A 103 10.56 -5.86 -18.29
CA ASN A 103 10.80 -4.77 -17.37
C ASN A 103 9.88 -3.58 -17.68
N THR A 104 9.72 -3.21 -18.94
CA THR A 104 8.84 -2.09 -19.34
C THR A 104 7.35 -2.38 -19.24
N LEU A 105 6.95 -3.67 -19.25
CA LEU A 105 5.55 -4.09 -19.20
C LEU A 105 5.02 -4.14 -17.76
N VAL A 106 5.82 -4.72 -16.85
CA VAL A 106 5.43 -4.92 -15.46
C VAL A 106 5.83 -3.74 -14.57
N THR A 107 6.92 -3.03 -14.89
CA THR A 107 7.39 -1.86 -14.10
C THR A 107 6.96 -0.53 -14.72
N HIS A 108 5.74 -0.50 -15.24
CA HIS A 108 5.14 0.68 -15.83
C HIS A 108 4.97 1.81 -14.78
N LEU A 109 4.64 3.01 -15.24
CA LEU A 109 4.61 4.20 -14.37
C LEU A 109 3.73 4.01 -13.13
N TRP A 110 2.56 3.38 -13.28
CA TRP A 110 1.63 3.16 -12.18
C TRP A 110 2.16 2.19 -11.13
N PHE A 111 2.89 1.14 -11.51
CA PHE A 111 3.63 0.27 -10.60
C PHE A 111 4.62 1.04 -9.71
N GLN A 112 5.35 2.00 -10.29
CA GLN A 112 6.31 2.80 -9.51
C GLN A 112 5.60 3.80 -8.59
N LEU A 113 4.52 4.42 -9.07
CA LEU A 113 3.72 5.35 -8.29
C LEU A 113 2.96 4.65 -7.15
N SER A 114 2.42 3.44 -7.38
CA SER A 114 1.73 2.64 -6.36
C SER A 114 2.71 2.23 -5.25
N MET A 115 3.94 1.83 -5.61
CA MET A 115 5.00 1.55 -4.64
C MET A 115 5.42 2.80 -3.86
N LEU A 116 5.59 3.94 -4.53
CA LEU A 116 5.93 5.20 -3.86
C LEU A 116 4.81 5.67 -2.92
N GLY A 117 3.56 5.59 -3.35
CA GLY A 117 2.38 5.95 -2.56
C GLY A 117 2.23 5.07 -1.32
N THR A 118 2.42 3.77 -1.46
CA THR A 118 2.39 2.82 -0.32
C THR A 118 3.53 3.06 0.66
N LEU A 119 4.73 3.44 0.21
CA LEU A 119 5.83 3.84 1.10
C LEU A 119 5.46 5.08 1.93
N PHE A 120 4.90 6.12 1.31
CA PHE A 120 4.43 7.29 2.07
C PHE A 120 3.31 6.94 3.05
N CYS A 121 2.38 6.07 2.63
CA CYS A 121 1.32 5.55 3.48
C CYS A 121 1.87 4.78 4.69
N MET A 122 2.89 3.95 4.48
CA MET A 122 3.57 3.19 5.54
C MET A 122 4.27 4.12 6.54
N ILE A 123 4.96 5.15 6.07
CA ILE A 123 5.61 6.15 6.94
C ILE A 123 4.55 6.86 7.80
N GLY A 124 3.47 7.36 7.18
CA GLY A 124 2.38 8.02 7.91
C GLY A 124 1.72 7.10 8.95
N THR A 125 1.46 5.86 8.56
CA THR A 125 0.87 4.82 9.43
C THR A 125 1.79 4.50 10.61
N THR A 126 3.10 4.38 10.37
CA THR A 126 4.10 4.13 11.42
C THR A 126 4.15 5.27 12.43
N LEU A 127 4.18 6.52 11.95
CA LEU A 127 4.17 7.69 12.84
C LEU A 127 2.91 7.73 13.72
N LEU A 128 1.76 7.37 13.15
CA LEU A 128 0.50 7.33 13.89
C LEU A 128 0.45 6.17 14.89
N CYS A 129 1.01 5.01 14.54
CA CYS A 129 1.20 3.90 15.49
C CYS A 129 2.08 4.30 16.68
N MET A 130 3.21 4.98 16.44
CA MET A 130 4.09 5.47 17.50
C MET A 130 3.36 6.44 18.43
N ARG A 131 2.58 7.37 17.87
CA ARG A 131 1.77 8.30 18.68
C ARG A 131 0.70 7.60 19.51
N PHE A 132 0.03 6.58 18.98
CA PHE A 132 -0.92 5.80 19.77
C PHE A 132 -0.24 5.03 20.91
N HIS A 133 0.99 4.56 20.69
CA HIS A 133 1.74 3.87 21.73
C HIS A 133 2.15 4.81 22.87
N GLU A 134 2.66 6.00 22.56
CA GLU A 134 3.00 7.03 23.55
C GLU A 134 1.79 7.38 24.44
N ILE A 135 0.62 7.61 23.83
CA ILE A 135 -0.61 7.93 24.56
C ILE A 135 -1.01 6.76 25.50
N SER A 136 -0.84 5.52 25.06
CA SER A 136 -1.18 4.34 25.89
C SER A 136 -0.25 4.15 27.09
N GLU A 137 0.99 4.66 27.03
CA GLU A 137 1.95 4.60 28.14
C GLU A 137 1.77 5.76 29.13
N GLU A 138 1.30 6.93 28.68
CA GLU A 138 1.00 8.07 29.58
C GLU A 138 -0.25 7.85 30.46
N GLU A 139 -1.13 6.92 30.10
CA GLU A 139 -2.36 6.61 30.85
C GLU A 139 -2.17 5.58 31.99
N VAL A 140 -0.97 4.99 32.13
CA VAL A 140 -0.60 4.01 33.18
C VAL A 140 0.18 4.68 34.29
#